data_AF-A0A1M6SQF1-F1
#
_entry.id   AF-A0A1M6SQF1-F1
#
_cell.length_a   1.000
_cell.length_b   1.000
_cell.length_c   1.000
_cell.angle_alpha   90.00
_cell.angle_beta   90.00
_cell.angle_gamma   90.00
#
_symmetry.space_group_name_H-M   'P 1'
#
loop_
_entity.id
_entity.type
_entity.pdbx_description
1 polymer ?
#
loop_
_entity_poly.entity_id
_entity_poly.type
_entity_poly.pdbx_seq_one_letter_code
_entity_poly.pdbx_strand_id
1 'polypeptide(L)'
;MVNREYLQQLSKWAGLVGILNIIFGAFSAICGLFAFIVGAIPGIIMIVLGVKLRNAKKYADEMLSMEENESKINMVLMSLNSYFMIQGVLLIITLVFSVLGILGGFLAGLTLFSQIPF
;
A
#
# COMPACT_ATOMS: atom_id res chain seq x y z
N MET A 1 -11.95 25.86 7.41
CA MET A 1 -12.86 24.97 8.15
C MET A 1 -12.88 23.62 7.46
N VAL A 2 -12.39 22.59 8.13
CA VAL A 2 -12.34 21.24 7.57
C VAL A 2 -13.63 20.53 7.93
N ASN A 3 -14.31 19.93 6.95
CA ASN A 3 -15.56 19.23 7.23
C ASN A 3 -15.30 18.01 8.13
N ARG A 4 -15.87 18.03 9.34
CA ARG A 4 -15.73 16.97 10.35
C ARG A 4 -16.17 15.60 9.84
N GLU A 5 -17.19 15.53 8.98
CA GLU A 5 -17.68 14.27 8.45
C GLU A 5 -16.63 13.59 7.56
N TYR A 6 -16.00 14.34 6.65
CA TYR A 6 -14.93 13.80 5.80
C TYR A 6 -13.71 13.40 6.63
N LEU A 7 -13.37 14.15 7.67
CA LEU A 7 -12.32 13.80 8.64
C LEU A 7 -12.62 12.48 9.38
N GLN A 8 -13.87 12.28 9.80
CA GLN A 8 -14.30 11.03 10.44
C GLN A 8 -14.25 9.84 9.49
N GLN A 9 -14.72 10.02 8.25
CA GLN A 9 -14.65 8.97 7.23
C GLN A 9 -13.18 8.63 6.92
N LEU A 10 -12.33 9.64 6.76
CA LEU A 10 -10.89 9.46 6.56
C LEU A 10 -10.26 8.70 7.72
N SER A 11 -10.55 9.07 8.97
CA SER A 11 -10.04 8.34 10.15
C SER A 11 -10.45 6.87 10.11
N LYS A 12 -11.72 6.56 9.88
CA LYS A 12 -12.21 5.18 9.82
C LYS A 12 -11.53 4.38 8.70
N TRP A 13 -11.47 4.94 7.49
CA TRP A 13 -10.90 4.24 6.33
C TRP A 13 -9.38 4.11 6.39
N ALA A 14 -8.66 5.20 6.69
CA ALA A 14 -7.23 5.16 6.92
C ALA A 14 -6.94 4.15 8.04
N GLY A 15 -7.72 4.22 9.11
CA GLY A 15 -7.73 3.33 10.26
C GLY A 15 -8.22 1.90 10.03
N LEU A 16 -8.74 1.54 8.86
CA LEU A 16 -9.05 0.14 8.50
C LEU A 16 -7.99 -0.37 7.53
N VAL A 17 -7.74 0.37 6.45
CA VAL A 17 -6.83 -0.02 5.38
C VAL A 17 -5.42 -0.26 5.90
N GLY A 18 -4.90 0.58 6.78
CA GLY A 18 -3.54 0.34 7.26
C GLY A 18 -3.35 -0.85 8.22
N ILE A 19 -4.39 -1.45 8.81
CA ILE A 19 -4.24 -2.60 9.74
C ILE A 19 -4.31 -3.85 8.89
N LEU A 20 -5.16 -3.83 7.87
CA LEU A 20 -5.07 -4.77 6.77
C LEU A 20 -3.66 -4.74 6.16
N ASN A 21 -3.12 -3.57 5.84
CA ASN A 21 -1.75 -3.48 5.29
C ASN A 21 -0.68 -3.99 6.25
N ILE A 22 -0.79 -3.72 7.55
CA ILE A 22 0.17 -4.26 8.54
C ILE A 22 0.03 -5.78 8.63
N ILE A 23 -1.19 -6.32 8.72
CA ILE A 23 -1.45 -7.76 8.86
C ILE A 23 -0.98 -8.51 7.61
N PHE A 24 -1.42 -8.09 6.42
CA PHE A 24 -1.01 -8.69 5.16
C PHE A 24 0.48 -8.50 4.88
N GLY A 25 1.03 -7.33 5.23
CA GLY A 25 2.46 -7.07 5.12
C GLY A 25 3.30 -7.94 6.03
N ALA A 26 2.87 -8.17 7.28
CA ALA A 26 3.52 -9.07 8.21
C ALA A 26 3.47 -10.52 7.71
N PHE A 27 2.31 -10.98 7.25
CA PHE A 27 2.18 -12.31 6.66
C PHE A 27 3.09 -12.48 5.43
N SER A 28 3.06 -11.50 4.52
CA SER A 28 3.92 -11.48 3.33
C SER A 28 5.41 -11.43 3.67
N ALA A 29 5.81 -10.66 4.69
CA ALA A 29 7.21 -10.58 5.12
C ALA A 29 7.69 -11.91 5.72
N ILE A 30 6.85 -12.56 6.52
CA ILE A 30 7.16 -13.87 7.12
C ILE A 30 7.28 -14.93 6.01
N CYS A 31 6.28 -15.05 5.13
CA CYS A 31 6.33 -15.99 4.00
C CYS A 31 7.53 -15.70 3.08
N GLY A 32 7.79 -14.42 2.81
CA GLY A 32 8.88 -13.97 1.97
C GLY A 32 10.26 -14.25 2.55
N LEU A 33 10.42 -14.26 3.88
CA LEU A 33 11.68 -14.62 4.53
C LEU A 33 12.10 -16.07 4.23
N PHE A 34 11.13 -16.99 4.12
CA PHE A 34 11.40 -18.39 3.75
C PHE A 34 11.72 -18.55 2.26
N ALA A 35 11.28 -17.63 1.41
CA ALA A 35 11.48 -17.64 -0.05
C ALA A 35 12.69 -16.81 -0.50
N PHE A 36 13.81 -16.91 0.22
CA PHE A 36 15.01 -16.05 0.16
C PHE A 36 14.74 -14.65 0.75
N ILE A 37 15.62 -14.14 1.61
CA ILE A 37 15.49 -12.87 2.37
C ILE A 37 14.95 -11.68 1.54
N VAL A 38 15.22 -11.65 0.23
CA VAL A 38 14.72 -10.67 -0.74
C VAL A 38 13.18 -10.64 -0.82
N GLY A 39 12.50 -11.77 -0.64
CA GLY A 39 11.06 -11.90 -0.65
C GLY A 39 10.35 -11.20 0.51
N ALA A 40 11.06 -10.85 1.59
CA ALA A 40 10.47 -10.13 2.73
C ALA A 40 10.28 -8.63 2.46
N ILE A 41 11.03 -8.05 1.50
CA ILE A 41 11.06 -6.61 1.22
C ILE A 41 9.67 -6.05 0.89
N PRO A 42 8.88 -6.64 -0.03
CA PRO A 42 7.54 -6.13 -0.34
C PRO A 42 6.61 -6.11 0.89
N GLY A 43 6.71 -7.14 1.75
CA GLY A 43 5.94 -7.23 2.99
C GLY A 43 6.29 -6.11 3.98
N ILE A 44 7.58 -5.81 4.15
CA ILE A 44 8.06 -4.70 5.00
C ILE A 44 7.52 -3.36 4.48
N ILE A 45 7.57 -3.13 3.18
CA ILE A 45 7.04 -1.88 2.58
C ILE A 45 5.54 -1.75 2.86
N MET A 46 4.77 -2.84 2.73
CA MET A 46 3.35 -2.87 3.03
C MET A 46 3.05 -2.52 4.49
N ILE A 47 3.88 -2.99 5.44
CA ILE A 47 3.78 -2.59 6.86
C ILE A 47 4.01 -1.09 7.02
N VAL A 48 5.06 -0.54 6.39
CA VAL A 48 5.39 0.90 6.46
C VAL A 48 4.23 1.76 5.93
N LEU A 49 3.61 1.34 4.83
CA LEU A 49 2.41 1.97 4.29
C LEU A 49 1.24 1.94 5.29
N GLY A 50 1.04 0.79 5.92
CA GLY A 50 0.02 0.64 6.95
C GLY A 50 0.25 1.57 8.14
N VAL A 51 1.48 1.70 8.62
CA VAL A 51 1.87 2.63 9.70
C VAL A 51 1.57 4.09 9.31
N LYS A 52 1.86 4.50 8.07
CA LYS A 52 1.54 5.86 7.59
C LYS A 52 0.03 6.15 7.62
N LEU A 53 -0.80 5.18 7.24
CA LEU A 53 -2.26 5.31 7.35
C LEU A 53 -2.74 5.34 8.82
N ARG A 54 -2.07 4.62 9.73
CA ARG A 54 -2.36 4.71 11.19
C ARG A 54 -2.04 6.10 11.73
N ASN A 55 -0.94 6.70 11.30
CA ASN A 55 -0.57 8.05 11.69
C ASN A 55 -1.60 9.06 11.15
N ALA A 56 -2.02 8.94 9.88
CA ALA A 56 -3.09 9.77 9.32
C ALA A 56 -4.39 9.66 10.13
N LYS A 57 -4.80 8.44 10.52
CA LYS A 57 -5.93 8.21 11.44
C LYS A 57 -5.73 8.95 12.76
N LYS A 58 -4.59 8.72 13.42
CA LYS A 58 -4.28 9.31 14.73
C LYS A 58 -4.42 10.84 14.70
N TYR A 59 -3.83 11.49 13.70
CA TYR A 59 -3.93 12.94 13.56
C TYR A 59 -5.35 13.42 13.24
N ALA A 60 -6.13 12.64 12.47
CA ALA A 60 -7.53 12.92 12.21
C ALA A 60 -8.40 12.80 13.48
N ASP A 61 -8.18 11.78 14.31
CA ASP A 61 -8.88 11.60 15.60
C ASP A 61 -8.54 12.72 16.60
N GLU A 62 -7.28 13.16 16.62
CA GLU A 62 -6.83 14.31 17.42
C GLU A 62 -7.52 15.61 16.96
N MET A 63 -7.71 15.82 15.65
CA MET A 63 -8.47 16.98 15.14
C MET A 63 -9.96 16.94 15.48
N LEU A 64 -10.54 15.75 15.62
CA LEU A 64 -11.95 15.60 15.97
C LEU A 64 -12.20 15.82 17.47
N SER A 65 -11.18 15.61 18.31
CA SER A 65 -11.26 15.71 19.76
C SER A 65 -10.80 17.04 20.36
N MET A 66 -9.99 17.83 19.65
CA MET A 66 -9.53 19.17 20.08
C MET A 66 -10.08 20.29 19.19
N GLU A 67 -10.06 21.54 19.67
CA GLU A 67 -10.37 22.73 18.85
C GLU A 67 -9.43 22.79 17.63
N GLU A 68 -9.96 23.26 16.49
CA GLU A 68 -9.29 23.25 15.18
C GLU A 68 -7.83 23.73 15.27
N ASN A 69 -6.88 22.83 15.03
CA ASN A 69 -5.46 23.16 14.95
C ASN A 69 -4.95 22.87 13.53
N GLU A 70 -4.71 23.93 12.75
CA GLU A 70 -4.22 23.83 11.36
C GLU A 70 -2.91 23.03 11.23
N SER A 71 -2.09 22.97 12.27
CA SER A 71 -0.88 22.13 12.28
C SER A 71 -1.21 20.64 12.12
N LYS A 72 -2.35 20.18 12.65
CA LYS A 72 -2.74 18.76 12.59
C LYS A 72 -3.21 18.33 11.21
N ILE A 73 -3.87 19.19 10.45
CA ILE A 73 -4.24 18.83 9.07
C ILE A 73 -3.01 18.67 8.19
N ASN A 74 -1.97 19.47 8.41
CA ASN A 74 -0.70 19.30 7.72
C ASN A 74 -0.07 17.93 8.02
N MET A 75 -0.18 17.42 9.26
CA MET A 75 0.31 16.08 9.62
C MET A 75 -0.51 14.96 8.98
N VAL A 76 -1.85 15.11 8.89
CA VAL A 76 -2.72 14.19 8.15
C VAL A 76 -2.30 14.14 6.68
N LEU A 77 -2.19 15.31 6.03
CA LEU A 77 -1.81 15.44 4.63
C LEU A 77 -0.39 14.91 4.36
N MET A 78 0.57 15.17 5.25
CA MET A 78 1.93 14.64 5.13
C MET A 78 1.94 13.11 5.18
N SER A 79 1.17 12.52 6.09
CA SER A 79 1.06 11.06 6.23
C SER A 79 0.41 10.42 5.01
N LEU A 80 -0.64 11.04 4.47
CA LEU A 80 -1.30 10.60 3.25
C LEU A 80 -0.43 10.79 2.02
N ASN A 81 0.23 11.94 1.86
CA ASN A 81 1.15 12.21 0.77
C ASN A 81 2.25 11.15 0.72
N SER A 82 2.89 10.88 1.85
CA SER A 82 3.94 9.86 1.91
C SER A 82 3.40 8.45 1.62
N TYR A 83 2.16 8.12 2.03
CA TYR A 83 1.50 6.88 1.65
C TYR A 83 1.29 6.80 0.12
N PHE A 84 0.71 7.83 -0.49
CA PHE A 84 0.43 7.87 -1.92
C PHE A 84 1.69 7.90 -2.78
N MET A 85 2.76 8.56 -2.35
CA MET A 85 4.05 8.54 -3.06
C MET A 85 4.62 7.12 -3.12
N ILE A 86 4.65 6.41 -1.98
CA ILE A 86 5.16 5.04 -1.94
C ILE A 86 4.25 4.12 -2.78
N GLN A 87 2.92 4.24 -2.63
CA GLN A 87 1.98 3.44 -3.43
C GLN A 87 2.08 3.73 -4.92
N GLY A 88 2.26 4.99 -5.32
CA GLY A 88 2.42 5.39 -6.71
C GLY A 88 3.67 4.77 -7.34
N VAL A 89 4.81 4.80 -6.63
CA VAL A 89 6.04 4.15 -7.09
C VAL A 89 5.86 2.64 -7.22
N LEU A 90 5.23 1.99 -6.23
CA LEU A 90 4.95 0.55 -6.29
C LEU A 90 4.04 0.19 -7.47
N LEU A 91 3.01 1.00 -7.72
CA LEU A 91 2.08 0.77 -8.82
C LEU A 91 2.79 0.83 -10.17
N ILE A 92 3.69 1.80 -10.37
CA ILE A 92 4.52 1.88 -11.58
C ILE A 92 5.38 0.62 -11.74
N ILE A 93 6.06 0.19 -10.67
CA ILE A 93 6.88 -1.02 -10.68
C ILE A 93 6.03 -2.25 -11.06
N THR A 94 4.89 -2.45 -10.39
CA THR A 94 3.98 -3.56 -10.67
C THR A 94 3.47 -3.53 -12.10
N LEU A 95 3.15 -2.35 -12.64
CA LEU A 95 2.69 -2.21 -14.02
C LEU A 95 3.76 -2.64 -15.03
N VAL A 96 5.01 -2.22 -14.83
CA VAL A 96 6.14 -2.62 -15.69
C VAL A 96 6.33 -4.14 -15.67
N PHE A 97 6.40 -4.74 -14.47
CA PHE A 97 6.55 -6.19 -14.34
C PHE A 97 5.35 -6.97 -14.90
N SER A 98 4.13 -6.43 -14.75
CA SER A 98 2.92 -7.05 -15.31
C SER A 98 2.96 -7.08 -16.83
N VAL A 99 3.33 -5.98 -17.49
CA VAL A 99 3.47 -5.92 -18.95
C VAL A 99 4.53 -6.91 -19.44
N LEU A 100 5.71 -6.92 -18.81
CA LEU A 100 6.77 -7.87 -19.16
C LEU A 100 6.34 -9.32 -18.95
N GLY A 101 5.62 -9.61 -17.85
CA GLY A 101 5.08 -10.92 -17.54
C GLY A 101 4.06 -11.40 -18.56
N ILE A 102 3.17 -10.51 -19.02
CA ILE A 102 2.18 -10.83 -20.07
C ILE A 102 2.88 -11.14 -21.40
N LEU A 103 3.83 -10.30 -21.82
CA LEU A 103 4.58 -10.52 -23.07
C LEU A 103 5.40 -11.81 -23.02
N GLY A 104 6.13 -12.03 -21.93
CA GLY A 104 6.91 -13.25 -21.72
C GLY A 104 6.04 -14.50 -21.66
N GLY A 105 4.93 -14.45 -20.92
CA GLY A 105 3.97 -15.55 -20.80
C GLY A 105 3.29 -15.88 -22.13
N PHE A 106 2.95 -14.87 -22.92
CA PHE A 106 2.38 -15.06 -24.26
C PHE A 106 3.36 -15.75 -25.21
N LEU A 107 4.61 -15.28 -25.27
CA LEU A 107 5.66 -15.90 -26.10
C LEU A 107 5.95 -17.34 -25.65
N ALA A 108 6.10 -17.57 -24.35
CA ALA A 108 6.30 -18.90 -23.80
C ALA A 108 5.14 -19.84 -24.15
N GLY A 109 3.90 -19.38 -23.98
CA GLY A 109 2.70 -20.14 -24.36
C GLY A 109 2.68 -20.52 -25.84
N LEU A 110 3.03 -19.59 -26.74
CA LEU A 110 3.14 -19.87 -28.18
C LEU A 110 4.21 -20.93 -28.48
N THR A 111 5.40 -20.82 -27.87
CA THR A 111 6.48 -21.80 -28.08
C THR A 111 6.08 -23.19 -27.60
N LEU A 112 5.46 -23.32 -26.43
CA LEU A 112 4.98 -24.60 -25.92
C LEU A 112 3.89 -25.20 -26.82
N PHE A 113 2.96 -24.37 -27.30
CA PHE A 113 1.92 -24.82 -28.23
C PHE A 113 2.51 -25.36 -29.54
N SER A 114 3.56 -24.71 -30.07
CA SER A 114 4.23 -25.16 -31.30
C SER A 114 4.97 -26.50 -31.17
N GLN A 115 5.25 -26.97 -29.95
CA GLN A 115 5.91 -28.24 -29.68
C GLN A 115 4.95 -29.40 -29.46
N ILE A 116 3.63 -29.14 -29.36
CA ILE A 116 2.63 -30.20 -29.28
C ILE A 116 2.47 -30.80 -30.69
N PRO A 117 2.82 -32.08 -30.90
CA PRO A 117 2.62 -32.72 -32.19
C PRO A 117 1.11 -32.94 -32.38
N PHE A 118 0.53 -32.22 -33.33
CA PHE A 118 -0.80 -32.51 -33.88
C PHE A 118 -0.63 -33.18 -35.25
#